data_AF-A0A1I7W1S2-F1
#
_entry.id   AF-A0A1I7W1S2-F1
#
_cell.length_a   1.000
_cell.length_b   1.000
_cell.length_c   1.000
_cell.angle_alpha   90.00
_cell.angle_beta   90.00
_cell.angle_gamma   90.00
#
_symmetry.space_group_name_H-M   'P 1'
#
loop_
_entity.id
_entity.type
_entity.pdbx_description
1 polymer ?
#
loop_
_entity_poly.entity_id
_entity_poly.type
_entity_poly.pdbx_seq_one_letter_code
_entity_poly.pdbx_strand_id
1 'polypeptide(L)'
;MCRNVVDKGGEFNSLLVNGKGHKNDTIQPIMMKGKEKESTKLLERNEETGHKGHPQQTLNPAYIPKKVGVVFGYVPEKPYPRSDIYRIKVPDDKVRWEVVWPEYGPQDFTSLAATGKSWADSNDIEGRKFRWNDIDGLVDRRSYMGKYNLDKTGRPLNPVGRTGLRGRGVLGKWGPNHAADPIVSRIHLGQLQFVGIARRDSGEWAIPGGMVDAGEDVQETLKREFTEEALDGKKYPELDMFWRKGVELYRGYVDDPRNTDNAWMETVVAGDDAIKLRWITVSVNEKLYASHEDFIKLLAEYHGKRQALLTMSRRPGPPSIDGLYSLKIDNISYQTAPQDLRRLFEKYGEIGDIHIPRDRYTKQSKGFGFVRFYSRRDAEYAMDRMDGRWVDGREIRVAMARYERPIDERSRNGGSSGYRSSRRRPWFAAAAVAAAANHRDTV
;
A
#
# COMPACT_ATOMS: atom_id res chain seq x y z
N MET A 1 27.73 32.08 3.06
CA MET A 1 27.66 31.92 4.53
C MET A 1 26.34 31.20 4.80
N CYS A 2 26.23 29.98 5.31
CA CYS A 2 27.18 29.11 6.00
C CYS A 2 27.27 27.72 5.32
N ARG A 3 28.50 27.22 5.23
CA ARG A 3 28.92 25.86 4.83
C ARG A 3 29.36 25.14 6.11
N ASN A 4 29.10 23.84 6.24
CA ASN A 4 29.91 22.93 7.07
C ASN A 4 30.21 21.70 6.17
N VAL A 5 31.40 21.64 5.57
CA VAL A 5 32.66 21.05 6.10
C VAL A 5 32.64 19.52 5.97
N VAL A 6 33.14 19.06 4.83
CA VAL A 6 33.80 17.76 4.68
C VAL A 6 35.26 18.11 4.41
N ASP A 7 36.12 17.70 5.34
CA ASP A 7 37.56 17.94 5.27
C ASP A 7 38.27 16.81 4.52
N LYS A 8 39.42 17.16 3.96
CA LYS A 8 40.16 16.48 2.89
C LYS A 8 41.17 15.44 3.39
N GLY A 9 41.63 14.57 2.48
CA GLY A 9 42.97 13.97 2.55
C GLY A 9 43.33 13.03 1.38
N GLY A 10 44.29 13.45 0.53
CA GLY A 10 45.11 12.63 -0.39
C GLY A 10 44.75 12.75 -1.89
N GLU A 11 45.31 13.65 -2.73
CA GLU A 11 46.64 13.66 -3.42
C GLU A 11 46.91 12.40 -4.28
N PHE A 12 47.41 12.35 -5.54
CA PHE A 12 48.09 13.20 -6.56
C PHE A 12 47.94 12.40 -7.90
N ASN A 13 47.72 12.92 -9.13
CA ASN A 13 48.68 13.41 -10.15
C ASN A 13 47.90 13.61 -11.49
N SER A 14 47.88 14.78 -12.14
CA SER A 14 48.69 15.23 -13.31
C SER A 14 48.59 14.30 -14.56
N LEU A 15 48.17 14.72 -15.77
CA LEU A 15 48.78 15.68 -16.70
C LEU A 15 47.84 16.01 -17.90
N LEU A 16 47.98 17.22 -18.43
CA LEU A 16 47.43 17.74 -19.70
C LEU A 16 48.13 17.13 -20.94
N VAL A 17 47.45 17.11 -22.10
CA VAL A 17 47.79 17.83 -23.36
C VAL A 17 47.06 17.26 -24.60
N ASN A 18 46.34 18.17 -25.27
CA ASN A 18 45.94 18.32 -26.70
C ASN A 18 46.06 17.17 -27.74
N GLY A 19 45.02 17.08 -28.58
CA GLY A 19 45.11 16.55 -29.96
C GLY A 19 43.85 16.81 -30.79
N LYS A 20 43.99 17.55 -31.90
CA LYS A 20 42.93 17.91 -32.87
C LYS A 20 42.62 16.75 -33.84
N GLY A 21 41.34 16.66 -34.25
CA GLY A 21 40.91 16.35 -35.62
C GLY A 21 40.62 14.89 -35.97
N HIS A 22 39.39 14.57 -36.39
CA HIS A 22 39.08 14.15 -37.77
C HIS A 22 37.57 13.97 -37.98
N LYS A 23 37.19 14.07 -39.26
CA LYS A 23 35.85 14.20 -39.86
C LYS A 23 35.06 12.88 -39.91
N ASN A 24 33.75 13.04 -40.10
CA ASN A 24 32.77 12.20 -40.81
C ASN A 24 32.90 10.67 -40.70
N ASP A 25 31.82 10.02 -40.27
CA ASP A 25 31.17 9.03 -41.14
C ASP A 25 29.70 8.81 -40.80
N THR A 26 28.90 8.94 -41.85
CA THR A 26 27.49 8.63 -41.96
C THR A 26 27.33 7.11 -42.01
N ILE A 27 26.59 6.50 -41.08
CA ILE A 27 26.17 5.11 -41.20
C ILE A 27 24.67 5.06 -41.49
N GLN A 28 24.34 4.57 -42.68
CA GLN A 28 23.00 4.25 -43.13
C GLN A 28 22.42 3.03 -42.38
N PRO A 29 21.08 2.95 -42.21
CA PRO A 29 20.45 1.78 -41.60
C PRO A 29 20.44 0.60 -42.58
N ILE A 30 21.04 -0.51 -42.14
CA ILE A 30 20.97 -1.82 -42.81
C ILE A 30 19.55 -2.36 -42.67
N MET A 31 18.86 -2.50 -43.81
CA MET A 31 17.67 -3.34 -43.93
C MET A 31 18.04 -4.81 -43.71
N MET A 32 17.45 -5.44 -42.70
CA MET A 32 17.29 -6.90 -42.70
C MET A 32 15.82 -7.24 -42.87
N LYS A 33 15.50 -7.78 -44.06
CA LYS A 33 14.24 -8.43 -44.39
C LYS A 33 14.20 -9.81 -43.74
N GLY A 34 13.04 -10.15 -43.17
CA GLY A 34 12.51 -11.52 -43.17
C GLY A 34 12.80 -12.35 -41.92
N LYS A 35 11.78 -12.46 -41.05
CA LYS A 35 11.26 -13.70 -40.46
C LYS A 35 9.94 -13.39 -39.77
N GLU A 36 8.91 -13.11 -40.58
CA GLU A 36 7.52 -13.30 -40.18
C GLU A 36 7.17 -14.79 -40.29
N LYS A 37 6.26 -15.23 -39.43
CA LYS A 37 5.72 -16.60 -39.24
C LYS A 37 6.38 -17.42 -38.13
N GLU A 38 6.18 -17.00 -36.88
CA GLU A 38 5.94 -17.95 -35.77
C GLU A 38 5.31 -17.34 -34.50
N SER A 39 4.62 -16.19 -34.58
CA SER A 39 3.98 -15.54 -33.43
C SER A 39 2.44 -15.65 -33.40
N THR A 40 1.81 -16.20 -34.44
CA THR A 40 0.34 -16.28 -34.57
C THR A 40 -0.27 -17.61 -34.10
N LYS A 41 0.49 -18.51 -33.46
CA LYS A 41 -0.04 -19.77 -32.88
C LYS A 41 -0.02 -19.86 -31.35
N LEU A 42 0.43 -18.80 -30.67
CA LEU A 42 0.46 -18.74 -29.19
C LEU A 42 -0.71 -17.94 -28.58
N LEU A 43 -1.57 -17.34 -29.41
CA LEU A 43 -2.73 -16.55 -28.95
C LEU A 43 -4.06 -17.31 -28.95
N GLU A 44 -4.12 -18.54 -29.49
CA GLU A 44 -5.35 -19.35 -29.54
C GLU A 44 -5.38 -20.52 -28.52
N ARG A 45 -4.48 -20.51 -27.52
CA ARG A 45 -4.40 -21.62 -26.53
C ARG A 45 -4.46 -21.16 -25.07
N ASN A 46 -5.13 -20.04 -24.79
CA ASN A 46 -5.37 -19.55 -23.41
C ASN A 46 -6.86 -19.41 -23.05
N GLU A 47 -7.80 -19.93 -23.86
CA GLU A 47 -9.24 -19.84 -23.56
C GLU A 47 -9.82 -21.01 -22.72
N GLU A 48 -9.02 -21.99 -22.27
CA GLU A 48 -9.56 -23.18 -21.57
C GLU A 48 -9.05 -23.42 -20.13
N THR A 49 -8.39 -22.46 -19.49
CA THR A 49 -8.16 -22.56 -18.03
C THR A 49 -8.82 -21.39 -17.30
N GLY A 50 -10.10 -21.58 -17.00
CA GLY A 50 -10.85 -20.72 -16.10
C GLY A 50 -10.18 -20.61 -14.74
N HIS A 51 -9.35 -19.58 -14.56
CA HIS A 51 -9.10 -19.00 -13.26
C HIS A 51 -10.38 -18.30 -12.84
N LYS A 52 -11.21 -19.01 -12.05
CA LYS A 52 -12.28 -18.38 -11.28
C LYS A 52 -11.62 -17.35 -10.37
N GLY A 53 -11.64 -16.09 -10.79
CA GLY A 53 -11.30 -14.97 -9.93
C GLY A 53 -12.12 -15.08 -8.66
N HIS A 54 -11.48 -15.19 -7.51
CA HIS A 54 -12.16 -14.99 -6.24
C HIS A 54 -12.76 -13.58 -6.27
N PRO A 55 -14.02 -13.39 -5.83
CA PRO A 55 -14.63 -12.07 -5.83
C PRO A 55 -13.82 -11.18 -4.88
N GLN A 56 -13.04 -10.25 -5.44
CA GLN A 56 -12.45 -9.16 -4.69
C GLN A 56 -13.62 -8.33 -4.15
N GLN A 57 -13.89 -8.47 -2.85
CA GLN A 57 -14.91 -7.69 -2.17
C GLN A 57 -14.48 -6.22 -2.21
N THR A 58 -15.04 -5.47 -3.15
CA THR A 58 -15.03 -4.01 -3.09
C THR A 58 -15.82 -3.61 -1.84
N LEU A 59 -15.17 -2.90 -0.92
CA LEU A 59 -15.79 -2.57 0.36
C LEU A 59 -16.90 -1.52 0.23
N ASN A 60 -17.03 -0.84 -0.92
CA ASN A 60 -18.14 0.08 -1.15
C ASN A 60 -18.26 0.51 -2.64
N PRO A 61 -19.18 -0.06 -3.44
CA PRO A 61 -19.50 0.48 -4.76
C PRO A 61 -20.22 1.85 -4.70
N ALA A 62 -20.51 2.35 -3.50
CA ALA A 62 -21.21 3.61 -3.26
C ALA A 62 -20.38 4.65 -2.48
N TYR A 63 -19.04 4.55 -2.47
CA TYR A 63 -18.22 5.71 -2.09
C TYR A 63 -18.17 6.72 -3.25
N ILE A 64 -19.31 7.36 -3.47
CA ILE A 64 -19.30 8.74 -3.93
C ILE A 64 -18.84 9.52 -2.69
N PRO A 65 -17.78 10.34 -2.74
CA PRO A 65 -17.34 11.13 -1.59
C PRO A 65 -18.57 11.73 -0.91
N LYS A 66 -18.86 11.29 0.33
CA LYS A 66 -20.04 11.73 1.11
C LYS A 66 -19.82 13.17 1.58
N LYS A 67 -19.76 14.07 0.61
CA LYS A 67 -19.93 15.52 0.63
C LYS A 67 -20.25 15.96 -0.82
N VAL A 68 -21.31 15.43 -1.42
CA VAL A 68 -21.94 16.04 -2.62
C VAL A 68 -22.75 17.28 -2.21
N GLY A 69 -22.13 18.14 -1.42
CA GLY A 69 -22.71 19.34 -0.85
C GLY A 69 -21.74 20.51 -0.76
N VAL A 70 -20.42 20.27 -0.81
CA VAL A 70 -19.39 21.31 -0.95
C VAL A 70 -18.11 20.64 -1.48
N VAL A 71 -17.36 21.37 -2.31
CA VAL A 71 -16.03 21.10 -2.88
C VAL A 71 -16.07 20.55 -4.31
N PHE A 72 -16.29 21.46 -5.27
CA PHE A 72 -15.35 21.52 -6.38
C PHE A 72 -14.16 22.30 -5.85
N GLY A 73 -12.99 21.67 -5.69
CA GLY A 73 -11.75 22.35 -5.30
C GLY A 73 -11.26 23.42 -6.29
N TYR A 74 -12.10 23.85 -7.23
CA TYR A 74 -11.78 24.87 -8.23
C TYR A 74 -12.00 26.24 -7.61
N VAL A 75 -10.91 26.79 -7.10
CA VAL A 75 -10.79 28.19 -6.70
C VAL A 75 -10.68 29.00 -8.00
N PRO A 76 -11.73 29.71 -8.47
CA PRO A 76 -11.66 30.47 -9.71
C PRO A 76 -10.58 31.55 -9.67
N GLU A 77 -10.12 31.91 -8.46
CA GLU A 77 -9.04 32.85 -8.20
C GLU A 77 -7.63 32.23 -8.35
N LYS A 78 -7.51 30.91 -8.58
CA LYS A 78 -6.23 30.25 -8.87
C LYS A 78 -6.16 29.86 -10.35
N PRO A 79 -5.01 30.08 -11.01
CA PRO A 79 -4.85 29.63 -12.38
C PRO A 79 -4.82 28.10 -12.44
N TYR A 80 -5.29 27.56 -13.55
CA TYR A 80 -5.22 26.16 -13.90
C TYR A 80 -3.74 25.70 -13.86
N PRO A 81 -3.43 24.51 -13.30
CA PRO A 81 -2.06 24.09 -13.07
C PRO A 81 -1.12 24.25 -14.27
N ARG A 82 0.04 24.88 -14.03
CA ARG A 82 1.10 25.14 -15.05
C ARG A 82 0.61 25.99 -16.23
N SER A 83 -0.24 26.98 -15.96
CA SER A 83 -0.75 27.93 -16.94
C SER A 83 -1.14 29.25 -16.27
N ASP A 84 -1.47 30.25 -17.09
CA ASP A 84 -2.10 31.50 -16.67
C ASP A 84 -3.61 31.52 -16.98
N ILE A 85 -4.21 30.34 -17.20
CA ILE A 85 -5.61 30.19 -17.59
C ILE A 85 -6.48 30.09 -16.35
N TYR A 86 -7.59 30.83 -16.32
CA TYR A 86 -8.54 30.81 -15.22
C TYR A 86 -9.85 30.16 -15.65
N ARG A 87 -10.43 29.39 -14.73
CA ARG A 87 -11.75 28.78 -14.93
C ARG A 87 -12.83 29.84 -14.82
N ILE A 88 -13.90 29.70 -15.59
CA ILE A 88 -15.12 30.46 -15.28
C ILE A 88 -15.75 29.89 -14.01
N LYS A 89 -16.28 30.76 -13.15
CA LYS A 89 -16.96 30.32 -11.93
C LYS A 89 -18.22 29.54 -12.31
N VAL A 90 -18.35 28.32 -11.78
CA VAL A 90 -19.53 27.48 -11.92
C VAL A 90 -20.31 27.53 -10.60
N PRO A 91 -21.50 28.14 -10.57
CA PRO A 91 -22.39 28.06 -9.40
C PRO A 91 -22.76 26.61 -9.06
N ASP A 92 -22.93 26.29 -7.78
CA ASP A 92 -23.20 24.92 -7.32
C ASP A 92 -24.46 24.32 -7.96
N ASP A 93 -25.51 25.13 -8.16
CA ASP A 93 -26.76 24.73 -8.82
C ASP A 93 -26.61 24.56 -10.34
N LYS A 94 -25.48 24.97 -10.93
CA LYS A 94 -25.16 24.90 -12.35
C LYS A 94 -24.11 23.86 -12.71
N VAL A 95 -23.58 23.15 -11.72
CA VAL A 95 -22.59 22.09 -11.91
C VAL A 95 -23.09 21.00 -12.86
N ARG A 96 -24.29 20.47 -12.58
CA ARG A 96 -24.80 19.28 -13.27
C ARG A 96 -25.13 19.57 -14.73
N TRP A 97 -24.69 18.71 -15.65
CA TRP A 97 -24.93 18.88 -17.08
C TRP A 97 -26.41 18.94 -17.45
N GLU A 98 -27.26 18.23 -16.69
CA GLU A 98 -28.72 18.26 -16.84
C GLU A 98 -29.33 19.65 -16.62
N VAL A 99 -28.65 20.52 -15.87
CA VAL A 99 -29.09 21.89 -15.66
C VAL A 99 -28.76 22.70 -16.91
N VAL A 100 -29.80 23.23 -17.54
CA VAL A 100 -29.69 24.08 -18.72
C VAL A 100 -28.98 25.38 -18.34
N TRP A 101 -27.89 25.68 -19.05
CA TRP A 101 -27.10 26.90 -18.88
C TRP A 101 -26.55 27.32 -20.25
N PRO A 102 -27.35 28.02 -21.08
CA PRO A 102 -26.99 28.36 -22.45
C PRO A 102 -25.76 29.28 -22.55
N GLU A 103 -25.54 30.11 -21.53
CA GLU A 103 -24.41 31.04 -21.45
C GLU A 103 -23.10 30.35 -21.04
N TYR A 104 -23.12 29.06 -20.72
CA TYR A 104 -21.92 28.31 -20.35
C TYR A 104 -20.98 28.13 -21.54
N GLY A 105 -19.99 29.02 -21.62
CA GLY A 105 -18.95 29.01 -22.65
C GLY A 105 -17.55 29.18 -22.03
N PRO A 106 -17.04 28.19 -21.28
CA PRO A 106 -15.70 28.25 -20.72
C PRO A 106 -14.62 28.26 -21.82
N GLN A 107 -13.44 28.78 -21.48
CA GLN A 107 -12.28 28.73 -22.35
C GLN A 107 -11.91 27.28 -22.70
N ASP A 108 -11.51 27.04 -23.94
CA ASP A 108 -10.97 25.76 -24.40
C ASP A 108 -9.43 25.79 -24.27
N PHE A 109 -8.89 24.97 -23.38
CA PHE A 109 -7.47 24.93 -23.08
C PHE A 109 -6.93 23.50 -23.11
N THR A 110 -5.87 23.31 -23.89
CA THR A 110 -5.01 22.12 -23.83
C THR A 110 -3.56 22.57 -23.89
N SER A 111 -2.75 22.11 -22.94
CA SER A 111 -1.35 22.51 -22.80
C SER A 111 -0.53 22.07 -24.00
N LEU A 112 0.32 22.97 -24.51
CA LEU A 112 1.30 22.65 -25.54
C LEU A 112 2.29 21.58 -25.08
N ALA A 113 2.56 21.48 -23.78
CA ALA A 113 3.44 20.45 -23.23
C ALA A 113 2.89 19.03 -23.39
N ALA A 114 1.56 18.89 -23.44
CA ALA A 114 0.87 17.63 -23.70
C ALA A 114 0.66 17.39 -25.22
N THR A 115 0.71 18.42 -26.04
CA THR A 115 0.41 18.29 -27.48
C THR A 115 1.54 17.58 -28.22
N GLY A 116 1.20 16.57 -29.04
CA GLY A 116 2.16 15.81 -29.86
C GLY A 116 3.04 14.83 -29.09
N LYS A 117 2.75 14.58 -27.81
CA LYS A 117 3.46 13.56 -27.01
C LYS A 117 2.86 12.18 -27.27
N SER A 118 3.71 11.15 -27.25
CA SER A 118 3.28 9.74 -27.43
C SER A 118 2.26 9.28 -26.39
N TRP A 119 2.36 9.80 -25.16
CA TRP A 119 1.43 9.53 -24.07
C TRP A 119 0.14 10.36 -24.14
N ALA A 120 0.02 11.32 -25.05
CA ALA A 120 -1.14 12.19 -25.15
C ALA A 120 -1.95 11.94 -26.42
N ASP A 121 -3.26 12.13 -26.35
CA ASP A 121 -4.12 12.06 -27.52
C ASP A 121 -3.89 13.26 -28.48
N SER A 122 -4.37 13.13 -29.71
CA SER A 122 -4.48 14.26 -30.62
C SER A 122 -5.55 15.24 -30.13
N ASN A 123 -5.37 16.54 -30.43
CA ASN A 123 -6.45 17.53 -30.29
C ASN A 123 -7.46 17.43 -31.44
N ASP A 124 -7.06 16.83 -32.57
CA ASP A 124 -7.95 16.55 -33.69
C ASP A 124 -8.77 15.28 -33.38
N ILE A 125 -10.03 15.50 -33.00
CA ILE A 125 -10.98 14.44 -32.66
C ILE A 125 -11.74 13.96 -33.89
N GLU A 126 -11.96 14.82 -34.87
CA GLU A 126 -12.68 14.48 -36.09
C GLU A 126 -11.84 13.56 -36.98
N GLY A 127 -10.52 13.78 -37.02
CA GLY A 127 -9.58 12.94 -37.77
C GLY A 127 -9.33 11.55 -37.18
N ARG A 128 -9.71 11.29 -35.92
CA ARG A 128 -9.48 10.00 -35.25
C ARG A 128 -10.78 9.38 -34.72
N LYS A 129 -11.05 8.14 -35.14
CA LYS A 129 -12.16 7.34 -34.61
C LYS A 129 -11.81 6.74 -33.24
N PHE A 130 -11.96 7.52 -32.19
CA PHE A 130 -11.82 7.02 -30.81
C PHE A 130 -12.93 6.03 -30.45
N ARG A 131 -12.58 4.95 -29.74
CA ARG A 131 -13.55 4.05 -29.10
C ARG A 131 -13.88 4.53 -27.69
N TRP A 132 -14.81 5.49 -27.59
CA TRP A 132 -15.26 6.02 -26.31
C TRP A 132 -15.98 4.97 -25.47
N ASN A 133 -15.86 5.06 -24.14
CA ASN A 133 -16.44 4.11 -23.19
C ASN A 133 -16.02 2.65 -23.46
N ASP A 134 -14.84 2.43 -24.06
CA ASP A 134 -14.29 1.11 -24.39
C ASP A 134 -12.75 1.15 -24.35
N ILE A 135 -12.11 0.00 -24.53
CA ILE A 135 -10.66 -0.09 -24.71
C ILE A 135 -10.32 0.33 -26.15
N ASP A 136 -9.53 1.39 -26.32
CA ASP A 136 -9.09 1.95 -27.61
C ASP A 136 -7.60 1.63 -27.87
N GLY A 137 -7.35 0.49 -28.50
CA GLY A 137 -5.98 -0.03 -28.65
C GLY A 137 -5.37 -0.35 -27.29
N LEU A 138 -4.32 0.40 -26.90
CA LEU A 138 -3.65 0.28 -25.60
C LEU A 138 -4.20 1.24 -24.55
N VAL A 139 -5.15 2.12 -24.90
CA VAL A 139 -5.70 3.11 -23.98
C VAL A 139 -7.05 2.63 -23.48
N ASP A 140 -7.19 2.39 -22.18
CA ASP A 140 -8.51 2.20 -21.57
C ASP A 140 -9.22 3.55 -21.49
N ARG A 141 -10.36 3.68 -22.18
CA ARG A 141 -11.19 4.89 -22.16
C ARG A 141 -12.47 4.67 -21.39
N ARG A 142 -12.65 3.54 -20.70
CA ARG A 142 -13.82 3.30 -19.86
C ARG A 142 -13.67 4.07 -18.55
N SER A 143 -14.75 4.65 -18.08
CA SER A 143 -14.76 5.27 -16.75
C SER A 143 -15.23 4.25 -15.71
N TYR A 144 -14.63 4.29 -14.53
CA TYR A 144 -15.08 3.57 -13.35
C TYR A 144 -16.42 4.12 -12.81
N MET A 145 -16.83 5.32 -13.24
CA MET A 145 -18.12 5.93 -12.93
C MET A 145 -19.25 5.44 -13.86
N GLY A 146 -18.96 4.50 -14.77
CA GLY A 146 -19.89 4.03 -15.79
C GLY A 146 -19.72 4.78 -17.12
N LYS A 147 -20.72 4.69 -18.00
CA LYS A 147 -20.64 5.33 -19.32
C LYS A 147 -20.76 6.85 -19.19
N TYR A 148 -19.82 7.59 -19.78
CA TYR A 148 -19.90 9.05 -19.90
C TYR A 148 -20.49 9.47 -21.24
N ASN A 149 -21.10 10.65 -21.24
CA ASN A 149 -21.68 11.27 -22.43
C ASN A 149 -20.62 12.02 -23.24
N LEU A 150 -20.95 12.33 -24.49
CA LEU A 150 -20.14 13.19 -25.35
C LEU A 150 -20.81 14.56 -25.52
N ASP A 151 -20.02 15.62 -25.65
CA ASP A 151 -20.49 16.94 -26.03
C ASP A 151 -20.82 17.00 -27.53
N LYS A 152 -21.39 18.13 -27.97
CA LYS A 152 -21.75 18.35 -29.38
C LYS A 152 -20.56 18.29 -30.36
N THR A 153 -19.33 18.36 -29.86
CA THR A 153 -18.10 18.25 -30.65
C THR A 153 -17.50 16.83 -30.60
N GLY A 154 -18.20 15.87 -30.00
CA GLY A 154 -17.77 14.48 -29.87
C GLY A 154 -16.73 14.24 -28.77
N ARG A 155 -16.50 15.22 -27.88
CA ARG A 155 -15.57 15.09 -26.74
C ARG A 155 -16.25 14.47 -25.54
N PRO A 156 -15.57 13.66 -24.71
CA PRO A 156 -16.10 13.22 -23.43
C PRO A 156 -16.60 14.40 -22.58
N LEU A 157 -17.68 14.20 -21.83
CA LEU A 157 -18.16 15.09 -20.79
C LEU A 157 -17.84 14.50 -19.43
N ASN A 158 -17.22 15.30 -18.57
CA ASN A 158 -16.87 14.92 -17.21
C ASN A 158 -18.12 14.44 -16.45
N PRO A 159 -18.13 13.20 -15.90
CA PRO A 159 -19.31 12.58 -15.33
C PRO A 159 -19.81 13.28 -14.06
N VAL A 160 -18.98 14.10 -13.41
CA VAL A 160 -19.31 14.82 -12.16
C VAL A 160 -19.89 16.22 -12.44
N GLY A 161 -19.69 16.77 -13.64
CA GLY A 161 -20.30 18.04 -14.06
C GLY A 161 -19.33 19.03 -14.69
N ARG A 162 -19.81 20.26 -14.82
CA ARG A 162 -19.07 21.43 -15.30
C ARG A 162 -17.94 21.81 -14.34
N THR A 163 -16.79 22.14 -14.90
CA THR A 163 -15.57 22.53 -14.17
C THR A 163 -15.11 23.96 -14.48
N GLY A 164 -15.79 24.63 -15.42
CA GLY A 164 -15.43 25.98 -15.86
C GLY A 164 -14.26 26.05 -16.84
N LEU A 165 -13.83 24.91 -17.42
CA LEU A 165 -12.76 24.85 -18.41
C LEU A 165 -12.97 23.68 -19.39
N ARG A 166 -12.89 23.94 -20.69
CA ARG A 166 -12.92 22.91 -21.75
C ARG A 166 -11.52 22.52 -22.20
N GLY A 167 -11.44 21.46 -23.01
CA GLY A 167 -10.17 20.90 -23.47
C GLY A 167 -9.59 19.91 -22.47
N ARG A 168 -8.35 19.45 -22.66
CA ARG A 168 -7.72 18.49 -21.74
C ARG A 168 -6.94 19.16 -20.61
N GLY A 169 -6.71 20.46 -20.71
CA GLY A 169 -5.74 21.15 -19.87
C GLY A 169 -4.37 20.49 -19.97
N VAL A 170 -3.82 20.03 -18.84
CA VAL A 170 -2.52 19.33 -18.82
C VAL A 170 -2.63 17.80 -18.91
N LEU A 171 -3.84 17.24 -18.95
CA LEU A 171 -4.04 15.80 -19.02
C LEU A 171 -3.76 15.26 -20.43
N GLY A 172 -3.25 14.03 -20.48
CA GLY A 172 -2.84 13.41 -21.74
C GLY A 172 -4.02 12.89 -22.55
N LYS A 173 -5.02 12.30 -21.88
CA LYS A 173 -6.14 11.63 -22.54
C LYS A 173 -7.40 12.48 -22.49
N TRP A 174 -8.21 12.38 -23.55
CA TRP A 174 -9.62 12.78 -23.47
C TRP A 174 -10.40 11.77 -22.62
N GLY A 175 -11.29 12.26 -21.76
CA GLY A 175 -12.05 11.43 -20.85
C GLY A 175 -11.25 11.04 -19.58
N PRO A 176 -11.39 9.79 -19.08
CA PRO A 176 -10.70 9.36 -17.88
C PRO A 176 -9.18 9.24 -18.13
N ASN A 177 -8.40 9.72 -17.17
CA ASN A 177 -6.96 9.54 -17.08
C ASN A 177 -6.69 8.69 -15.84
N HIS A 178 -6.41 7.41 -16.05
CA HIS A 178 -6.27 6.44 -14.98
C HIS A 178 -4.92 6.58 -14.25
N ALA A 179 -4.99 6.56 -12.93
CA ALA A 179 -3.87 6.48 -12.01
C ALA A 179 -4.02 5.27 -11.09
N ALA A 180 -2.94 4.93 -10.39
CA ALA A 180 -2.97 3.92 -9.35
C ALA A 180 -2.19 4.40 -8.12
N ASP A 181 -2.82 4.28 -6.95
CA ASP A 181 -2.33 4.82 -5.68
C ASP A 181 -2.11 3.69 -4.66
N PRO A 182 -0.87 3.17 -4.53
CA PRO A 182 -0.55 2.10 -3.60
C PRO A 182 -0.41 2.62 -2.16
N ILE A 183 -1.25 2.12 -1.26
CA ILE A 183 -1.19 2.44 0.17
C ILE A 183 -0.56 1.29 0.94
N VAL A 184 0.70 1.46 1.34
CA VAL A 184 1.35 0.54 2.26
C VAL A 184 1.18 1.05 3.69
N SER A 185 0.56 0.24 4.55
CA SER A 185 0.19 0.61 5.92
C SER A 185 0.79 -0.32 6.97
N ARG A 186 0.79 0.08 8.25
CA ARG A 186 1.07 -0.81 9.39
C ARG A 186 0.43 -0.27 10.67
N ILE A 187 0.25 -1.13 11.65
CA ILE A 187 0.04 -0.72 13.05
C ILE A 187 1.39 -0.70 13.78
N HIS A 188 1.76 0.45 14.34
CA HIS A 188 2.97 0.60 15.15
C HIS A 188 2.63 1.32 16.45
N LEU A 189 2.94 0.70 17.59
CA LEU A 189 2.62 1.22 18.92
C LEU A 189 1.13 1.61 19.09
N GLY A 190 0.24 0.80 18.51
CA GLY A 190 -1.21 1.04 18.55
C GLY A 190 -1.73 2.10 17.59
N GLN A 191 -0.85 2.70 16.76
CA GLN A 191 -1.23 3.74 15.80
C GLN A 191 -1.10 3.23 14.36
N LEU A 192 -2.09 3.58 13.52
CA LEU A 192 -2.02 3.34 12.08
C LEU A 192 -1.01 4.30 11.47
N GLN A 193 -0.11 3.75 10.67
CA GLN A 193 0.84 4.49 9.87
C GLN A 193 0.76 4.06 8.41
N PHE A 194 1.11 4.96 7.49
CA PHE A 194 1.25 4.65 6.07
C PHE A 194 2.54 5.23 5.48
N VAL A 195 2.95 4.71 4.34
CA VAL A 195 4.07 5.24 3.57
C VAL A 195 3.59 6.42 2.73
N GLY A 196 4.20 7.58 2.93
CA GLY A 196 3.95 8.78 2.11
C GLY A 196 5.23 9.36 1.55
N ILE A 197 5.11 10.08 0.43
CA ILE A 197 6.18 10.80 -0.24
C ILE A 197 5.91 12.30 -0.23
N ALA A 198 6.96 13.11 -0.22
CA ALA A 198 6.83 14.56 -0.42
C ALA A 198 7.03 14.86 -1.91
N ARG A 199 6.03 15.47 -2.55
CA ARG A 199 6.12 15.81 -3.97
C ARG A 199 7.25 16.81 -4.21
N ARG A 200 8.04 16.61 -5.27
CA ARG A 200 9.18 17.50 -5.60
C ARG A 200 8.75 18.92 -6.00
N ASP A 201 7.57 19.07 -6.58
CA ASP A 201 7.06 20.34 -7.11
C ASP A 201 6.40 21.20 -6.04
N SER A 202 5.55 20.62 -5.20
CA SER A 202 4.79 21.36 -4.17
C SER A 202 5.33 21.19 -2.75
N GLY A 203 6.13 20.16 -2.48
CA GLY A 203 6.54 19.76 -1.13
C GLY A 203 5.42 19.13 -0.29
N GLU A 204 4.21 18.97 -0.84
CA GLU A 204 3.08 18.37 -0.13
C GLU A 204 3.24 16.85 -0.01
N TRP A 205 2.74 16.31 1.11
CA TRP A 205 2.71 14.87 1.33
C TRP A 205 1.62 14.19 0.48
N ALA A 206 1.96 13.06 -0.12
CA ALA A 206 1.09 12.30 -1.01
C ALA A 206 1.34 10.79 -0.88
N ILE A 207 0.37 10.00 -1.34
CA ILE A 207 0.55 8.57 -1.60
C ILE A 207 1.50 8.43 -2.80
N PRO A 208 2.46 7.47 -2.79
CA PRO A 208 3.39 7.24 -3.90
C PRO A 208 2.71 6.55 -5.09
N GLY A 209 1.77 7.25 -5.71
CA GLY A 209 1.04 6.81 -6.89
C GLY A 209 1.40 7.61 -8.14
N GLY A 210 0.90 7.12 -9.27
CA GLY A 210 1.14 7.74 -10.57
C GLY A 210 0.24 7.20 -11.66
N MET A 211 0.56 7.58 -12.91
CA MET A 211 -0.31 7.32 -14.06
C MET A 211 -0.18 5.87 -14.52
N VAL A 212 -1.31 5.30 -14.95
CA VAL A 212 -1.30 4.00 -15.65
C VAL A 212 -0.78 4.22 -17.06
N ASP A 213 0.29 3.50 -17.43
CA ASP A 213 0.85 3.58 -18.77
C ASP A 213 -0.04 2.90 -19.81
N ALA A 214 0.10 3.28 -21.08
CA ALA A 214 -0.69 2.68 -22.16
C ALA A 214 -0.39 1.18 -22.28
N GLY A 215 -1.41 0.35 -22.11
CA GLY A 215 -1.31 -1.11 -22.12
C GLY A 215 -0.84 -1.73 -20.81
N GLU A 216 -0.59 -0.92 -19.77
CA GLU A 216 -0.19 -1.40 -18.45
C GLU A 216 -1.42 -1.83 -17.63
N ASP A 217 -1.29 -2.93 -16.88
CA ASP A 217 -2.29 -3.33 -15.91
C ASP A 217 -2.15 -2.50 -14.62
N VAL A 218 -3.28 -2.12 -14.02
CA VAL A 218 -3.32 -1.30 -12.81
C VAL A 218 -2.49 -1.91 -11.66
N GLN A 219 -2.45 -3.24 -11.51
CA GLN A 219 -1.62 -3.86 -10.47
C GLN A 219 -0.12 -3.70 -10.73
N GLU A 220 0.29 -3.69 -12.00
CA GLU A 220 1.67 -3.43 -12.37
C GLU A 220 2.02 -1.95 -12.13
N THR A 221 1.10 -1.02 -12.42
CA THR A 221 1.25 0.40 -12.06
C THR A 221 1.43 0.58 -10.55
N LEU A 222 0.58 -0.04 -9.72
CA LEU A 222 0.70 0.03 -8.25
C LEU A 222 2.09 -0.40 -7.75
N LYS A 223 2.61 -1.49 -8.31
CA LYS A 223 3.95 -2.00 -7.97
C LYS A 223 5.05 -1.06 -8.44
N ARG A 224 4.96 -0.61 -9.69
CA ARG A 224 5.95 0.25 -10.33
C ARG A 224 6.08 1.57 -9.58
N GLU A 225 4.96 2.27 -9.38
CA GLU A 225 4.91 3.58 -8.71
C GLU A 225 5.45 3.48 -7.28
N PHE A 226 5.01 2.49 -6.50
CA PHE A 226 5.55 2.31 -5.14
C PHE A 226 7.06 2.02 -5.15
N THR A 227 7.52 1.22 -6.10
CA THR A 227 8.94 0.88 -6.21
C THR A 227 9.79 2.08 -6.58
N GLU A 228 9.35 2.87 -7.55
CA GLU A 228 10.08 4.04 -8.04
C GLU A 228 10.07 5.19 -7.04
N GLU A 229 8.89 5.54 -6.51
CA GLU A 229 8.71 6.73 -5.68
C GLU A 229 9.02 6.49 -4.20
N ALA A 230 8.75 5.28 -3.71
CA ALA A 230 8.92 4.98 -2.29
C ALA A 230 10.25 4.24 -2.02
N LEU A 231 10.65 3.31 -2.89
CA LEU A 231 11.78 2.40 -2.66
C LEU A 231 13.07 2.77 -3.42
N ASP A 232 13.15 3.96 -4.03
CA ASP A 232 14.26 4.40 -4.89
C ASP A 232 14.60 3.37 -6.01
N GLY A 233 13.57 2.73 -6.58
CA GLY A 233 13.71 1.73 -7.64
C GLY A 233 14.18 0.34 -7.16
N LYS A 234 14.38 0.14 -5.86
CA LYS A 234 14.86 -1.14 -5.33
C LYS A 234 13.73 -2.16 -5.26
N LYS A 235 13.97 -3.32 -5.87
CA LYS A 235 13.03 -4.44 -5.89
C LYS A 235 13.25 -5.37 -4.71
N TYR A 236 12.15 -5.76 -4.08
CA TYR A 236 12.10 -6.67 -2.94
C TYR A 236 11.10 -7.78 -3.27
N PRO A 237 11.54 -8.98 -3.71
CA PRO A 237 10.63 -10.08 -4.10
C PRO A 237 9.65 -10.48 -3.00
N GLU A 238 10.00 -10.27 -1.74
CA GLU A 238 9.10 -10.44 -0.60
C GLU A 238 7.84 -9.55 -0.70
N LEU A 239 7.92 -8.40 -1.39
CA LEU A 239 6.79 -7.50 -1.62
C LEU A 239 5.75 -8.07 -2.60
N ASP A 240 6.12 -9.04 -3.45
CA ASP A 240 5.20 -9.65 -4.43
C ASP A 240 3.97 -10.30 -3.78
N MET A 241 4.15 -10.86 -2.58
CA MET A 241 3.03 -11.44 -1.83
C MET A 241 2.07 -10.36 -1.29
N PHE A 242 2.55 -9.15 -1.02
CA PHE A 242 1.73 -8.05 -0.51
C PHE A 242 0.79 -7.55 -1.61
N TRP A 243 1.31 -7.38 -2.83
CA TRP A 243 0.49 -6.97 -3.97
C TRP A 243 -0.64 -7.98 -4.29
N ARG A 244 -0.40 -9.27 -4.07
CA ARG A 244 -1.42 -10.33 -4.26
C ARG A 244 -2.52 -10.33 -3.19
N LYS A 245 -2.24 -9.80 -2.01
CA LYS A 245 -3.17 -9.77 -0.86
C LYS A 245 -3.82 -8.41 -0.65
N GLY A 246 -3.38 -7.40 -1.39
CA GLY A 246 -3.92 -6.04 -1.33
C GLY A 246 -5.43 -6.00 -1.51
N VAL A 247 -6.05 -5.09 -0.78
CA VAL A 247 -7.48 -4.80 -0.85
C VAL A 247 -7.69 -3.50 -1.59
N GLU A 248 -8.58 -3.51 -2.57
CA GLU A 248 -9.04 -2.29 -3.23
C GLU A 248 -9.92 -1.50 -2.27
N LEU A 249 -9.48 -0.29 -1.93
CA LEU A 249 -10.18 0.64 -1.05
C LEU A 249 -11.11 1.56 -1.83
N TYR A 250 -10.67 1.99 -3.02
CA TYR A 250 -11.40 2.94 -3.85
C TYR A 250 -11.10 2.71 -5.33
N ARG A 251 -12.10 2.97 -6.17
CA ARG A 251 -11.99 2.99 -7.62
C ARG A 251 -13.00 4.00 -8.16
N GLY A 252 -12.52 5.03 -8.86
CA GLY A 252 -13.43 6.07 -9.35
C GLY A 252 -12.79 7.43 -9.59
N TYR A 253 -13.66 8.42 -9.73
CA TYR A 253 -13.34 9.82 -9.96
C TYR A 253 -12.56 10.47 -8.81
N VAL A 254 -11.50 11.20 -9.13
CA VAL A 254 -10.73 11.99 -8.15
C VAL A 254 -11.02 13.47 -8.39
N ASP A 255 -11.41 14.22 -7.35
CA ASP A 255 -11.46 15.68 -7.46
C ASP A 255 -10.02 16.23 -7.49
N ASP A 256 -9.53 16.45 -8.70
CA ASP A 256 -8.15 16.86 -8.98
C ASP A 256 -8.16 18.23 -9.69
N PRO A 257 -7.26 19.17 -9.31
CA PRO A 257 -7.20 20.50 -9.92
C PRO A 257 -6.95 20.49 -11.43
N ARG A 258 -6.48 19.37 -12.00
CA ARG A 258 -6.25 19.18 -13.44
C ARG A 258 -7.53 18.81 -14.20
N ASN A 259 -8.62 18.44 -13.53
CA ASN A 259 -9.85 18.02 -14.20
C ASN A 259 -10.47 19.16 -15.01
N THR A 260 -10.97 18.86 -16.20
CA THR A 260 -11.70 19.79 -17.07
C THR A 260 -13.08 19.23 -17.37
N ASP A 261 -13.84 19.92 -18.21
CA ASP A 261 -15.10 19.42 -18.74
C ASP A 261 -14.91 18.18 -19.63
N ASN A 262 -13.71 17.97 -20.17
CA ASN A 262 -13.45 16.94 -21.18
C ASN A 262 -12.36 15.92 -20.83
N ALA A 263 -11.65 16.10 -19.71
CA ALA A 263 -10.65 15.16 -19.21
C ALA A 263 -10.63 15.19 -17.68
N TRP A 264 -10.55 14.03 -17.03
CA TRP A 264 -10.55 13.97 -15.57
C TRP A 264 -9.67 12.83 -15.06
N MET A 265 -9.27 12.92 -13.80
CA MET A 265 -8.54 11.89 -13.10
C MET A 265 -9.47 10.82 -12.55
N GLU A 266 -9.10 9.56 -12.75
CA GLU A 266 -9.66 8.44 -12.01
C GLU A 266 -8.52 7.62 -11.43
N THR A 267 -8.73 7.02 -10.27
CA THR A 267 -7.69 6.20 -9.64
C THR A 267 -8.25 4.89 -9.11
N VAL A 268 -7.33 3.93 -8.94
CA VAL A 268 -7.52 2.75 -8.10
C VAL A 268 -6.61 2.88 -6.91
N VAL A 269 -7.19 2.85 -5.71
CA VAL A 269 -6.46 2.85 -4.45
C VAL A 269 -6.48 1.43 -3.90
N ALA A 270 -5.31 0.84 -3.73
CA ALA A 270 -5.17 -0.48 -3.13
C ALA A 270 -4.12 -0.44 -2.02
N GLY A 271 -4.37 -1.16 -0.93
CA GLY A 271 -3.41 -1.22 0.18
C GLY A 271 -3.34 -2.54 0.92
N ASP A 272 -2.23 -2.72 1.64
CA ASP A 272 -1.99 -3.85 2.57
C ASP A 272 -1.04 -3.45 3.71
N ASP A 273 -0.90 -4.32 4.70
CA ASP A 273 0.04 -4.20 5.83
C ASP A 273 1.47 -4.53 5.37
N ALA A 274 2.43 -3.59 5.35
CA ALA A 274 3.84 -3.89 5.05
C ALA A 274 4.86 -3.17 5.96
N ILE A 275 6.17 -3.45 5.74
CA ILE A 275 7.27 -3.10 6.64
C ILE A 275 8.37 -2.31 5.90
N LYS A 276 8.68 -1.12 6.48
CA LYS A 276 9.77 -0.14 6.22
C LYS A 276 9.68 0.74 4.97
N LEU A 277 9.35 2.02 5.20
CA LEU A 277 9.82 3.30 4.62
C LEU A 277 9.35 4.42 5.58
N ARG A 278 9.50 5.73 5.28
CA ARG A 278 9.08 6.80 6.22
C ARG A 278 7.58 6.70 6.52
N TRP A 279 7.28 6.47 7.79
CA TRP A 279 5.92 6.26 8.29
C TRP A 279 5.28 7.58 8.68
N ILE A 280 4.17 7.92 8.05
CA ILE A 280 3.28 9.01 8.50
C ILE A 280 2.28 8.38 9.45
N THR A 281 2.28 8.82 10.71
CA THR A 281 1.21 8.49 11.65
C THR A 281 -0.07 9.16 11.18
N VAL A 282 -1.15 8.40 11.08
CA VAL A 282 -2.48 8.93 10.76
C VAL A 282 -2.94 9.80 11.92
N SER A 283 -2.51 11.07 11.93
CA SER A 283 -3.17 12.13 12.69
C SER A 283 -4.28 12.69 11.81
N VAL A 284 -5.43 13.00 12.41
CA VAL A 284 -6.65 13.41 11.67
C VAL A 284 -6.50 14.74 10.91
N ASN A 285 -5.32 15.38 10.95
CA ASN A 285 -5.09 16.76 10.52
C ASN A 285 -3.93 16.96 9.52
N GLU A 286 -3.32 15.90 8.99
CA GLU A 286 -2.24 16.06 8.00
C GLU A 286 -2.84 16.46 6.63
N LYS A 287 -2.37 17.57 6.05
CA LYS A 287 -2.81 18.01 4.72
C LYS A 287 -2.14 17.16 3.65
N LEU A 288 -2.94 16.35 2.94
CA LEU A 288 -2.47 15.54 1.82
C LEU A 288 -2.96 16.10 0.48
N TYR A 289 -2.21 15.83 -0.59
CA TYR A 289 -2.57 16.26 -1.94
C TYR A 289 -3.89 15.63 -2.43
N ALA A 290 -4.70 16.40 -3.16
CA ALA A 290 -5.99 15.97 -3.74
C ALA A 290 -6.90 15.25 -2.72
N SER A 291 -7.53 14.13 -3.09
CA SER A 291 -8.42 13.35 -2.23
C SER A 291 -7.70 12.34 -1.33
N HIS A 292 -6.37 12.42 -1.17
CA HIS A 292 -5.61 11.42 -0.41
C HIS A 292 -6.03 11.32 1.06
N GLU A 293 -6.46 12.43 1.68
CA GLU A 293 -6.99 12.42 3.06
C GLU A 293 -8.20 11.48 3.20
N ASP A 294 -9.07 11.46 2.20
CA ASP A 294 -10.26 10.60 2.20
C ASP A 294 -9.91 9.12 2.02
N PHE A 295 -8.88 8.82 1.24
CA PHE A 295 -8.36 7.46 1.11
C PHE A 295 -7.74 6.94 2.42
N ILE A 296 -7.05 7.80 3.16
CA ILE A 296 -6.53 7.45 4.50
C ILE A 296 -7.67 7.25 5.51
N LYS A 297 -8.77 8.01 5.42
CA LYS A 297 -9.98 7.76 6.24
C LYS A 297 -10.60 6.40 5.91
N LEU A 298 -10.72 6.04 4.63
CA LEU A 298 -11.21 4.73 4.21
C LEU A 298 -10.31 3.60 4.73
N LEU A 299 -8.99 3.77 4.67
CA LEU A 299 -8.02 2.83 5.24
C LEU A 299 -8.21 2.66 6.76
N ALA A 300 -8.38 3.77 7.49
CA ALA A 300 -8.60 3.75 8.94
C ALA A 300 -9.93 3.04 9.30
N GLU A 301 -10.99 3.30 8.55
CA GLU A 301 -12.28 2.62 8.72
C GLU A 301 -12.16 1.12 8.45
N TYR A 302 -11.45 0.73 7.38
CA TYR A 302 -11.17 -0.68 7.07
C TYR A 302 -10.45 -1.38 8.22
N HIS A 303 -9.38 -0.78 8.75
CA HIS A 303 -8.64 -1.34 9.89
C HIS A 303 -9.50 -1.41 11.16
N GLY A 304 -10.31 -0.39 11.44
CA GLY A 304 -11.25 -0.41 12.56
C GLY A 304 -12.28 -1.53 12.46
N LYS A 305 -12.89 -1.71 11.28
CA LYS A 305 -13.83 -2.82 11.01
C LYS A 305 -13.14 -4.18 11.10
N ARG A 306 -11.95 -4.32 10.54
CA ARG A 306 -11.15 -5.56 10.61
C ARG A 306 -10.78 -5.91 12.04
N GLN A 307 -10.37 -4.93 12.85
CA GLN A 307 -10.08 -5.13 14.25
C GLN A 307 -11.35 -5.53 15.04
N ALA A 308 -12.49 -4.91 14.77
CA ALA A 308 -13.79 -5.29 15.35
C ALA A 308 -14.22 -6.71 14.95
N LEU A 309 -14.07 -7.09 13.67
CA LEU A 309 -14.34 -8.45 13.19
C LEU A 309 -13.41 -9.48 13.83
N LEU A 310 -12.13 -9.15 14.01
CA LEU A 310 -11.15 -10.00 14.70
C LEU A 310 -11.43 -10.12 16.21
N THR A 311 -11.95 -9.08 16.87
CA THR A 311 -12.35 -9.13 18.28
C THR A 311 -13.71 -9.83 18.49
N MET A 312 -14.62 -9.80 17.51
CA MET A 312 -15.90 -10.51 17.57
C MET A 312 -15.78 -12.01 17.24
N SER A 313 -14.82 -12.40 16.40
CA SER A 313 -14.61 -13.79 15.98
C SER A 313 -13.68 -14.60 16.91
N ARG A 314 -13.00 -13.94 17.85
CA ARG A 314 -12.18 -14.58 18.87
C ARG A 314 -12.79 -14.31 20.25
N ARG A 315 -13.06 -15.37 21.03
CA ARG A 315 -13.02 -15.23 22.50
C ARG A 315 -11.70 -14.52 22.82
N PRO A 316 -11.69 -13.42 23.61
CA PRO A 316 -10.54 -12.53 23.71
C PRO A 316 -9.27 -13.35 23.86
N GLY A 317 -8.43 -13.28 22.81
CA GLY A 317 -7.09 -13.80 22.90
C GLY A 317 -6.41 -13.09 24.07
N PRO A 318 -5.49 -13.75 24.78
CA PRO A 318 -4.83 -13.09 25.87
C PRO A 318 -4.16 -11.79 25.39
N PRO A 319 -4.17 -10.73 26.22
CA PRO A 319 -3.58 -9.45 25.87
C PRO A 319 -2.14 -9.64 25.39
N SER A 320 -1.70 -8.81 24.43
CA SER A 320 -0.31 -8.81 24.01
C SER A 320 0.58 -8.44 25.19
N ILE A 321 1.64 -9.22 25.40
CA ILE A 321 2.54 -9.10 26.55
C ILE A 321 3.87 -8.44 26.16
N ASP A 322 3.99 -8.02 24.91
CA ASP A 322 5.19 -7.38 24.38
C ASP A 322 5.47 -6.08 25.14
N GLY A 323 6.68 -5.97 25.69
CA GLY A 323 7.11 -4.82 26.49
C GLY A 323 6.74 -4.86 27.97
N LEU A 324 6.10 -5.93 28.47
CA LEU A 324 5.81 -6.10 29.90
C LEU A 324 6.89 -6.91 30.63
N TYR A 325 7.17 -6.53 31.87
CA TYR A 325 8.12 -7.24 32.74
C TYR A 325 7.38 -8.24 33.63
N SER A 326 7.70 -9.53 33.49
CA SER A 326 6.94 -10.63 34.09
C SER A 326 7.61 -11.16 35.37
N LEU A 327 6.86 -11.16 36.47
CA LEU A 327 7.17 -11.92 37.68
C LEU A 327 6.42 -13.23 37.66
N LYS A 328 7.11 -14.32 37.99
CA LYS A 328 6.53 -15.62 38.30
C LYS A 328 6.37 -15.73 39.81
N ILE A 329 5.17 -16.10 40.25
CA ILE A 329 4.82 -16.33 41.64
C ILE A 329 4.54 -17.82 41.81
N ASP A 330 5.43 -18.54 42.47
CA ASP A 330 5.30 -19.95 42.81
C ASP A 330 4.73 -20.13 44.22
N ASN A 331 4.18 -21.32 44.48
CA ASN A 331 3.61 -21.75 45.77
C ASN A 331 2.38 -20.95 46.25
N ILE A 332 1.59 -20.42 45.33
CA ILE A 332 0.30 -19.78 45.67
C ILE A 332 -0.76 -20.83 46.03
N SER A 333 -1.82 -20.42 46.74
CA SER A 333 -2.95 -21.30 47.01
C SER A 333 -3.63 -21.74 45.72
N TYR A 334 -4.17 -22.97 45.71
CA TYR A 334 -4.97 -23.44 44.58
C TYR A 334 -6.27 -22.64 44.39
N GLN A 335 -6.69 -21.94 45.45
CA GLN A 335 -7.86 -21.08 45.46
C GLN A 335 -7.54 -19.61 45.10
N THR A 336 -6.26 -19.23 45.04
CA THR A 336 -5.85 -17.85 44.72
C THR A 336 -6.42 -17.43 43.37
N ALA A 337 -7.16 -16.33 43.36
CA ALA A 337 -7.74 -15.73 42.18
C ALA A 337 -6.84 -14.61 41.61
N PRO A 338 -6.99 -14.24 40.33
CA PRO A 338 -6.23 -13.13 39.74
C PRO A 338 -6.42 -11.81 40.49
N GLN A 339 -7.59 -11.58 41.09
CA GLN A 339 -7.89 -10.39 41.89
C GLN A 339 -7.06 -10.33 43.17
N ASP A 340 -6.74 -11.47 43.78
CA ASP A 340 -5.93 -11.54 44.99
C ASP A 340 -4.48 -11.15 44.68
N LEU A 341 -3.93 -11.67 43.57
CA LEU A 341 -2.63 -11.25 43.07
C LEU A 341 -2.61 -9.77 42.69
N ARG A 342 -3.71 -9.23 42.12
CA ARG A 342 -3.81 -7.80 41.83
C ARG A 342 -3.64 -6.97 43.09
N ARG A 343 -4.43 -7.25 44.13
CA ARG A 343 -4.38 -6.54 45.41
C ARG A 343 -3.02 -6.61 46.10
N LEU A 344 -2.33 -7.74 45.96
CA LEU A 344 -1.01 -7.94 46.56
C LEU A 344 0.09 -7.14 45.85
N PHE A 345 0.00 -7.01 44.52
CA PHE A 345 1.09 -6.48 43.69
C PHE A 345 0.86 -5.07 43.15
N GLU A 346 -0.39 -4.57 43.10
CA GLU A 346 -0.71 -3.25 42.51
C GLU A 346 -0.11 -2.07 43.27
N LYS A 347 0.17 -2.25 44.56
CA LYS A 347 0.82 -1.24 45.41
C LYS A 347 2.29 -0.97 45.04
N TYR A 348 2.91 -1.82 44.23
CA TYR A 348 4.30 -1.67 43.80
C TYR A 348 4.43 -1.06 42.40
N GLY A 349 3.34 -1.01 41.63
CA GLY A 349 3.32 -0.45 40.29
C GLY A 349 2.11 -0.88 39.46
N GLU A 350 2.00 -0.32 38.27
CA GLU A 350 0.87 -0.58 37.37
C GLU A 350 0.96 -1.98 36.73
N ILE A 351 -0.07 -2.80 36.96
CA ILE A 351 -0.16 -4.18 36.47
C ILE A 351 -0.86 -4.23 35.11
N GLY A 352 -0.14 -4.68 34.08
CA GLY A 352 -0.66 -4.89 32.73
C GLY A 352 -1.40 -6.22 32.54
N ASP A 353 -0.94 -7.32 33.15
CA ASP A 353 -1.57 -8.64 33.01
C ASP A 353 -1.35 -9.53 34.23
N ILE A 354 -2.34 -10.37 34.55
CA ILE A 354 -2.25 -11.40 35.59
C ILE A 354 -2.75 -12.71 35.00
N HIS A 355 -1.91 -13.76 35.09
CA HIS A 355 -2.24 -15.06 34.54
C HIS A 355 -1.94 -16.17 35.55
N ILE A 356 -2.97 -16.95 35.90
CA ILE A 356 -2.84 -18.15 36.73
C ILE A 356 -3.14 -19.37 35.85
N PRO A 357 -2.12 -20.14 35.43
CA PRO A 357 -2.33 -21.37 34.69
C PRO A 357 -3.18 -22.35 35.49
N ARG A 358 -4.17 -22.93 34.83
CA ARG A 358 -5.05 -23.96 35.39
C ARG A 358 -4.89 -25.27 34.63
N ASP A 359 -5.08 -26.39 35.32
CA ASP A 359 -5.19 -27.69 34.70
C ASP A 359 -6.36 -27.70 33.72
N ARG A 360 -6.13 -28.27 32.54
CA ARG A 360 -7.09 -28.22 31.43
C ARG A 360 -8.36 -29.02 31.75
N TYR A 361 -8.22 -30.14 32.44
CA TYR A 361 -9.30 -31.09 32.72
C TYR A 361 -9.97 -30.78 34.06
N THR A 362 -9.19 -30.60 35.12
CA THR A 362 -9.74 -30.38 36.47
C THR A 362 -10.10 -28.93 36.75
N LYS A 363 -9.67 -27.99 35.90
CA LYS A 363 -9.80 -26.53 36.07
C LYS A 363 -9.16 -25.97 37.35
N GLN A 364 -8.40 -26.79 38.06
CA GLN A 364 -7.70 -26.37 39.28
C GLN A 364 -6.46 -25.55 38.92
N SER A 365 -6.08 -24.60 39.77
CA SER A 365 -4.82 -23.86 39.62
C SER A 365 -3.63 -24.83 39.61
N LYS A 366 -2.56 -24.48 38.91
CA LYS A 366 -1.30 -25.24 39.00
C LYS A 366 -0.43 -24.82 40.18
N GLY A 367 -0.91 -23.93 41.06
CA GLY A 367 -0.18 -23.46 42.23
C GLY A 367 0.90 -22.42 41.92
N PHE A 368 0.86 -21.80 40.74
CA PHE A 368 1.71 -20.68 40.36
C PHE A 368 0.95 -19.69 39.47
N GLY A 369 1.44 -18.46 39.41
CA GLY A 369 0.88 -17.39 38.60
C GLY A 369 1.95 -16.46 38.05
N PHE A 370 1.51 -15.55 37.18
CA PHE A 370 2.35 -14.51 36.60
C PHE A 370 1.68 -13.16 36.81
N VAL A 371 2.46 -12.18 37.26
CA VAL A 371 2.05 -10.77 37.34
C VAL A 371 3.01 -9.98 36.46
N ARG A 372 2.46 -9.13 35.60
CA ARG A 372 3.23 -8.38 34.61
C ARG A 372 3.08 -6.89 34.83
N PHE A 373 4.21 -6.19 34.93
CA PHE A 373 4.26 -4.73 35.11
C PHE A 373 4.67 -4.03 33.81
N TYR A 374 4.20 -2.79 33.64
CA TYR A 374 4.68 -1.90 32.57
C TYR A 374 6.11 -1.41 32.81
N SER A 375 6.52 -1.26 34.08
CA SER A 375 7.83 -0.78 34.49
C SER A 375 8.70 -1.92 35.03
N ARG A 376 9.93 -2.02 34.53
CA ARG A 376 10.94 -2.97 35.04
C ARG A 376 11.25 -2.72 36.51
N ARG A 377 11.38 -1.45 36.87
CA ARG A 377 11.72 -1.01 38.22
C ARG A 377 10.66 -1.45 39.22
N ASP A 378 9.40 -1.38 38.83
CA ASP A 378 8.25 -1.76 39.66
C ASP A 378 8.22 -3.27 39.87
N ALA A 379 8.52 -4.04 38.81
CA ALA A 379 8.64 -5.49 38.90
C ALA A 379 9.81 -5.92 39.81
N GLU A 380 10.99 -5.31 39.68
CA GLU A 380 12.13 -5.57 40.56
C GLU A 380 11.81 -5.22 42.02
N TYR A 381 11.17 -4.06 42.25
CA TYR A 381 10.75 -3.65 43.59
C TYR A 381 9.70 -4.59 44.21
N ALA A 382 8.73 -5.04 43.41
CA ALA A 382 7.73 -5.99 43.86
C ALA A 382 8.34 -7.37 44.18
N MET A 383 9.32 -7.83 43.39
CA MET A 383 10.05 -9.07 43.63
C MET A 383 10.76 -9.05 44.99
N ASP A 384 11.58 -8.02 45.24
CA ASP A 384 12.36 -7.89 46.47
C ASP A 384 11.48 -7.81 47.74
N ARG A 385 10.26 -7.27 47.61
CA ARG A 385 9.33 -7.09 48.73
C ARG A 385 8.43 -8.29 49.01
N MET A 386 8.17 -9.11 47.99
CA MET A 386 7.16 -10.17 48.05
C MET A 386 7.75 -11.58 48.03
N ASP A 387 9.00 -11.77 47.61
CA ASP A 387 9.66 -13.07 47.73
C ASP A 387 9.79 -13.49 49.21
N GLY A 388 9.40 -14.72 49.53
CA GLY A 388 9.41 -15.24 50.90
C GLY A 388 8.26 -14.74 51.80
N ARG A 389 7.26 -14.02 51.26
CA ARG A 389 6.10 -13.58 52.06
C ARG A 389 5.10 -14.71 52.28
N TRP A 390 4.47 -14.69 53.46
CA TRP A 390 3.35 -15.58 53.77
C TRP A 390 2.03 -15.00 53.25
N VAL A 391 1.39 -15.73 52.33
CA VAL A 391 0.10 -15.40 51.70
C VAL A 391 -0.77 -16.66 51.72
N ASP A 392 -2.01 -16.56 52.20
CA ASP A 392 -2.96 -17.68 52.30
C ASP A 392 -2.38 -18.92 53.00
N GLY A 393 -1.57 -18.71 54.05
CA GLY A 393 -0.93 -19.79 54.81
C GLY A 393 0.24 -20.47 54.09
N ARG A 394 0.74 -19.90 52.98
CA ARG A 394 1.87 -20.43 52.20
C ARG A 394 2.94 -19.36 52.02
N GLU A 395 4.20 -19.75 52.06
CA GLU A 395 5.31 -18.87 51.68
C GLU A 395 5.43 -18.82 50.15
N ILE A 396 5.12 -17.67 49.56
CA ILE A 396 5.22 -17.49 48.10
C ILE A 396 6.66 -17.24 47.68
N ARG A 397 7.00 -17.69 46.47
CA ARG A 397 8.29 -17.40 45.83
C ARG A 397 8.08 -16.52 44.62
N VAL A 398 8.76 -15.38 44.54
CA VAL A 398 8.62 -14.40 43.47
C VAL A 398 9.95 -14.26 42.75
N ALA A 399 9.97 -14.53 41.45
CA ALA A 399 11.17 -14.42 40.64
C ALA A 399 10.87 -13.80 39.28
N MET A 400 11.85 -13.12 38.68
CA MET A 400 11.77 -12.71 37.28
C MET A 400 11.56 -13.94 36.38
N ALA A 401 10.48 -13.91 35.60
CA ALA A 401 10.16 -15.01 34.70
C ALA A 401 11.16 -15.03 33.53
N ARG A 402 11.93 -16.12 33.40
CA ARG A 402 12.85 -16.35 32.27
C ARG A 402 12.17 -16.88 31.00
N TYR A 403 10.85 -17.08 31.04
CA TYR A 403 10.10 -17.78 29.99
C TYR A 403 8.89 -16.99 29.49
N GLU A 404 8.77 -16.95 28.16
CA GLU A 404 7.50 -16.68 27.48
C GLU A 404 6.44 -17.71 27.87
N ARG A 405 5.17 -17.31 27.77
CA ARG A 405 4.02 -18.11 28.23
C ARG A 405 4.02 -19.48 27.52
N PRO A 406 3.86 -20.62 28.23
CA PRO A 406 3.59 -21.89 27.57
C PRO A 406 2.30 -21.74 26.75
N ILE A 407 2.42 -21.80 25.43
CA ILE A 407 1.29 -21.70 24.52
C ILE A 407 0.47 -22.98 24.68
N ASP A 408 -0.78 -22.84 25.16
CA ASP A 408 -1.75 -23.93 25.18
C ASP A 408 -1.95 -24.40 23.72
N GLU A 409 -1.59 -25.66 23.41
CA GLU A 409 -1.48 -26.25 22.06
C GLU A 409 -2.76 -26.23 21.19
N ARG A 410 -3.83 -25.54 21.59
CA ARG A 410 -5.09 -25.44 20.84
C ARG A 410 -5.13 -24.33 19.78
N SER A 411 -4.08 -23.50 19.61
CA SER A 411 -4.07 -22.47 18.56
C SER A 411 -3.42 -22.88 17.23
N ARG A 412 -2.93 -24.13 17.07
CA ARG A 412 -2.24 -24.57 15.83
C ARG A 412 -2.92 -25.67 15.01
N ASN A 413 -4.11 -26.14 15.37
CA ASN A 413 -4.78 -27.16 14.56
C ASN A 413 -5.77 -26.54 13.57
N GLY A 414 -5.22 -26.16 12.42
CA GLY A 414 -5.93 -25.67 11.24
C GLY A 414 -5.07 -25.77 9.97
N GLY A 415 -4.56 -26.99 9.66
CA GLY A 415 -3.95 -27.39 8.38
C GLY A 415 -2.55 -26.82 8.08
N SER A 416 -1.55 -27.54 7.56
CA SER A 416 -1.45 -28.92 7.08
C SER A 416 0.03 -29.31 6.93
N SER A 417 0.25 -30.63 7.03
CA SER A 417 1.32 -31.44 6.43
C SER A 417 2.73 -31.45 7.04
N GLY A 418 3.09 -32.62 7.55
CA GLY A 418 4.37 -32.94 8.16
C GLY A 418 5.54 -33.01 7.17
N TYR A 419 6.72 -32.71 7.71
CA TYR A 419 7.97 -33.32 7.27
C TYR A 419 8.66 -33.86 8.53
N ARG A 420 8.59 -35.18 8.71
CA ARG A 420 9.31 -35.91 9.76
C ARG A 420 10.80 -35.85 9.43
N SER A 421 11.52 -34.95 10.09
CA SER A 421 12.98 -34.98 10.14
C SER A 421 13.42 -36.04 11.15
N SER A 422 13.75 -37.25 10.67
CA SER A 422 14.51 -38.21 11.47
C SER A 422 15.99 -37.88 11.36
N ARG A 423 16.59 -37.54 12.50
CA ARG A 423 18.03 -37.46 12.70
C ARG A 423 18.75 -38.72 12.21
N ARG A 424 19.79 -38.54 11.38
CA ARG A 424 21.10 -39.20 11.52
C ARG A 424 22.17 -38.35 10.83
N ARG A 425 23.16 -37.88 11.60
CA ARG A 425 24.50 -37.43 11.13
C ARG A 425 25.45 -38.65 11.19
N PRO A 426 26.73 -38.56 10.79
CA PRO A 426 27.38 -37.92 9.63
C PRO A 426 28.31 -38.94 8.89
N TRP A 427 28.98 -38.54 7.79
CA TRP A 427 30.43 -38.71 7.51
C TRP A 427 30.77 -38.54 6.00
N PHE A 428 31.69 -37.60 5.73
CA PHE A 428 32.75 -37.50 4.69
C PHE A 428 32.52 -37.65 3.17
N ALA A 429 33.05 -36.62 2.48
CA ALA A 429 33.97 -36.64 1.34
C ALA A 429 33.50 -36.93 -0.10
N ALA A 430 33.63 -35.87 -0.91
CA ALA A 430 34.44 -35.78 -2.13
C ALA A 430 33.98 -36.41 -3.48
N ALA A 431 34.16 -35.56 -4.51
CA ALA A 431 34.63 -35.82 -5.88
C ALA A 431 33.70 -36.49 -6.91
N ALA A 432 33.20 -35.64 -7.83
CA ALA A 432 33.51 -35.57 -9.26
C ALA A 432 33.54 -36.82 -10.18
N VAL A 433 33.08 -36.56 -11.42
CA VAL A 433 33.48 -37.13 -12.74
C VAL A 433 32.57 -38.19 -13.41
N ALA A 434 31.91 -37.71 -14.46
CA ALA A 434 31.79 -38.20 -15.85
C ALA A 434 31.52 -39.68 -16.23
N ALA A 435 30.46 -39.79 -17.06
CA ALA A 435 30.40 -40.34 -18.42
C ALA A 435 30.64 -41.84 -18.74
N ALA A 436 29.68 -42.32 -19.54
CA ALA A 436 29.73 -43.34 -20.59
C ALA A 436 29.72 -44.83 -20.20
N ALA A 437 28.71 -45.56 -20.68
CA ALA A 437 28.91 -46.50 -21.79
C ALA A 437 27.58 -47.08 -22.31
N ASN A 438 27.50 -47.14 -23.62
CA ASN A 438 26.44 -47.68 -24.46
C ASN A 438 26.27 -49.20 -24.33
N HIS A 439 25.03 -49.62 -24.58
CA HIS A 439 24.58 -50.88 -25.18
C HIS A 439 25.63 -51.73 -25.91
N ARG A 440 25.56 -53.05 -25.65
CA ARG A 440 25.71 -54.10 -26.67
C ARG A 440 24.59 -55.13 -26.46
N ASP A 441 23.94 -55.48 -27.56
CA ASP A 441 23.42 -56.81 -27.96
C ASP A 441 22.39 -56.58 -29.08
N THR A 442 22.81 -56.57 -30.35
CA THR A 442 22.89 -57.71 -31.32
C THR A 442 21.52 -58.24 -31.77
N VAL A 443 21.08 -57.89 -32.99
CA VAL A 443 21.22 -58.64 -34.27
C VAL A 443 21.14 -57.64 -35.42
#